data_AF-A0AAD2K0F7-F1
#
_entry.id   AF-A0AAD2K0F7-F1
#
_cell.length_a   1.000
_cell.length_b   1.000
_cell.length_c   1.000
_cell.angle_alpha   90.00
_cell.angle_beta   90.00
_cell.angle_gamma   90.00
#
_symmetry.space_group_name_H-M   'P 1'
#
loop_
_entity.id
_entity.type
_entity.pdbx_description
1 polymer ?
#
loop_
_entity_poly.entity_id
_entity_poly.type
_entity_poly.pdbx_seq_one_letter_code
_entity_poly.pdbx_strand_id
1 'polypeptide(L)'
;AVDMALPPELFDDIIKHTRHHTPTILACALVRRSWLPSSRHHHFANRVVLLHARNIATFVELIASPHATIRGYVRHLNLWGLELSSRKLARFTFEPPSQNDEETETWIDRHPAIITALAHDLPAVESLAFGDLSWDSLKPATQAVFYSKFRALATLELRSSAFDFTSDVVELISSKPALRKLHLLDVAWSPDPGSDHHILDQFPVPQGLDSLRLTDCYQRDILDWMVSRHPVPAVRYLQLGRVQPPDAPSIGRFLKLLGPELKTLQFEFSSLDAGGDAESFFFSVDLVHNTSLHTISVHKFVNESIYQFSRPVAWILKVLSRAQNLTQLFLGITLADPEEFYPPEDPIDWTELDCVLSGCPKLRMIIFCISGQVPLQSAINALTGRLPQCAGRGQVLFRGGFPP
;
A
#
# COMPACT_ATOMS: atom_id res chain seq x y z
N ALA A 1 30.79 44.23 -22.30
CA ALA A 1 29.72 43.42 -22.89
C ALA A 1 28.65 43.24 -21.84
N VAL A 2 27.40 43.57 -22.15
CA VAL A 2 26.28 43.34 -21.22
C VAL A 2 26.06 41.83 -21.20
N ASP A 3 26.33 41.21 -20.07
CA ASP A 3 26.13 39.78 -19.86
C ASP A 3 24.62 39.53 -19.89
N MET A 4 24.09 39.05 -21.02
CA MET A 4 22.68 38.67 -21.16
C MET A 4 22.45 37.37 -20.38
N ALA A 5 22.43 37.49 -19.05
CA ALA A 5 22.07 36.40 -18.17
C ALA A 5 20.57 36.13 -18.33
N LEU A 6 20.23 34.87 -18.67
CA LEU A 6 18.84 34.42 -18.61
C LEU A 6 18.33 34.54 -17.16
N PRO A 7 17.06 34.93 -16.95
CA PRO A 7 16.44 34.94 -15.64
C PRO A 7 16.50 33.55 -14.95
N PRO A 8 16.71 33.47 -13.62
CA PRO A 8 16.73 32.21 -12.86
C PRO A 8 15.49 31.33 -13.10
N GLU A 9 14.33 31.94 -13.26
CA GLU A 9 13.04 31.27 -13.45
C GLU A 9 13.04 30.41 -14.73
N LEU A 10 13.73 30.86 -15.79
CA LEU A 10 13.84 30.09 -17.03
C LEU A 10 14.70 28.84 -16.84
N PHE A 11 15.77 28.92 -16.03
CA PHE A 11 16.57 27.75 -15.71
C PHE A 11 15.78 26.75 -14.86
N ASP A 12 14.97 27.23 -13.92
CA ASP A 12 14.11 26.38 -13.10
C ASP A 12 13.09 25.63 -13.95
N ASP A 13 12.44 26.32 -14.89
CA ASP A 13 11.53 25.69 -15.84
C ASP A 13 12.24 24.67 -16.75
N ILE A 14 13.46 24.98 -17.24
CA ILE A 14 14.25 24.03 -18.03
C ILE A 14 14.61 22.79 -17.19
N ILE A 15 15.13 22.97 -15.98
CA ILE A 15 15.53 21.87 -15.09
C ILE A 15 14.30 21.03 -14.70
N LYS A 16 13.14 21.65 -14.46
CA LYS A 16 11.88 20.96 -14.17
C LYS A 16 11.49 19.94 -15.26
N HIS A 17 11.75 20.22 -16.53
CA HIS A 17 11.51 19.27 -17.62
C HIS A 17 12.43 18.05 -17.58
N THR A 18 13.56 18.14 -16.86
CA THR A 18 14.53 17.03 -16.69
C THR A 18 14.24 16.15 -15.47
N ARG A 19 13.18 16.43 -14.69
CA ARG A 19 12.86 15.73 -13.43
C ARG A 19 12.72 14.21 -13.55
N HIS A 20 12.43 13.69 -14.75
CA HIS A 20 12.31 12.25 -15.02
C HIS A 20 13.64 11.60 -15.44
N HIS A 21 14.68 12.38 -15.73
CA HIS A 21 15.99 11.89 -16.18
C HIS A 21 17.10 12.30 -15.20
N THR A 22 17.41 11.38 -14.29
CA THR A 22 18.34 11.66 -13.18
C THR A 22 19.79 11.94 -13.58
N PRO A 23 20.38 11.30 -14.60
CA PRO A 23 21.70 11.70 -15.05
C PRO A 23 21.74 13.18 -15.49
N THR A 24 20.67 13.66 -16.16
CA THR A 24 20.59 15.06 -16.59
C THR A 24 20.44 16.01 -15.41
N ILE A 25 19.59 15.71 -14.42
CA ILE A 25 19.41 16.60 -13.27
C ILE A 25 20.69 16.72 -12.42
N LEU A 26 21.45 15.62 -12.31
CA LEU A 26 22.74 15.63 -11.62
C LEU A 26 23.78 16.41 -12.42
N ALA A 27 23.79 16.29 -13.75
CA ALA A 27 24.64 17.11 -14.60
C ALA A 27 24.30 18.61 -14.45
N CYS A 28 23.01 18.98 -14.46
CA CYS A 28 22.56 20.36 -14.22
C CYS A 28 23.05 20.91 -12.88
N ALA A 29 23.04 20.10 -11.82
CA ALA A 29 23.54 20.49 -10.50
C ALA A 29 25.04 20.87 -10.49
N LEU A 30 25.82 20.36 -11.46
CA LEU A 30 27.25 20.60 -11.60
C LEU A 30 27.58 21.77 -12.55
N VAL A 31 26.61 22.27 -13.33
CA VAL A 31 26.85 23.33 -14.33
C VAL A 31 27.15 24.68 -13.68
N ARG A 32 26.28 25.16 -12.77
CA ARG A 32 26.42 26.45 -12.07
C ARG A 32 25.84 26.39 -10.67
N ARG A 33 26.39 27.18 -9.74
CA ARG A 33 25.90 27.27 -8.35
C ARG A 33 24.43 27.71 -8.26
N SER A 34 23.96 28.56 -9.17
CA SER A 34 22.57 29.01 -9.22
C SER A 34 21.59 27.91 -9.65
N TRP A 35 22.04 26.88 -10.36
CA TRP A 35 21.20 25.75 -10.79
C TRP A 35 21.04 24.69 -9.70
N LEU A 36 21.93 24.70 -8.69
CA LEU A 36 22.00 23.68 -7.67
C LEU A 36 20.72 23.58 -6.81
N PRO A 37 20.09 24.68 -6.31
CA PRO A 37 18.86 24.59 -5.53
C PRO A 37 17.71 23.94 -6.31
N SER A 38 17.52 24.36 -7.55
CA SER A 38 16.49 23.85 -8.46
C SER A 38 16.71 22.39 -8.85
N SER A 39 17.95 22.04 -9.20
CA SER A 39 18.35 20.66 -9.49
C SER A 39 18.11 19.75 -8.28
N ARG A 40 18.42 20.21 -7.06
CA ARG A 40 18.14 19.45 -5.84
C ARG A 40 16.66 19.32 -5.55
N HIS A 41 15.92 20.41 -5.67
CA HIS A 41 14.47 20.41 -5.49
C HIS A 41 13.83 19.34 -6.38
N HIS A 42 14.12 19.38 -7.69
CA HIS A 42 13.55 18.42 -8.63
C HIS A 42 14.14 17.01 -8.48
N HIS A 43 15.39 16.87 -8.02
CA HIS A 43 15.99 15.55 -7.74
C HIS A 43 15.30 14.87 -6.57
N PHE A 44 15.09 15.56 -5.45
CA PHE A 44 14.53 14.97 -4.24
C PHE A 44 12.99 15.02 -4.17
N ALA A 45 12.30 15.85 -4.96
CA ALA A 45 10.84 16.01 -4.89
C ALA A 45 10.06 14.69 -4.95
N ASN A 46 10.50 13.74 -5.78
CA ASN A 46 9.87 12.43 -5.96
C ASN A 46 10.83 11.26 -5.73
N ARG A 47 12.04 11.52 -5.22
CA ARG A 47 13.01 10.45 -4.94
C ARG A 47 12.93 10.05 -3.48
N VAL A 48 12.86 8.74 -3.28
CA VAL A 48 12.98 8.11 -1.98
C VAL A 48 14.46 7.90 -1.68
N VAL A 49 14.92 8.44 -0.55
CA VAL A 49 16.26 8.17 -0.04
C VAL A 49 16.21 6.84 0.71
N LEU A 50 16.87 5.83 0.13
CA LEU A 50 16.94 4.48 0.70
C LEU A 50 18.10 4.41 1.68
N LEU A 51 17.80 4.18 2.95
CA LEU A 51 18.76 4.01 4.02
C LEU A 51 18.70 2.57 4.55
N HIS A 52 19.88 1.97 4.70
CA HIS A 52 20.06 0.64 5.25
C HIS A 52 21.29 0.63 6.15
N ALA A 53 21.47 -0.45 6.92
CA ALA A 53 22.57 -0.60 7.88
C ALA A 53 23.96 -0.17 7.34
N ARG A 54 24.26 -0.43 6.06
CA ARG A 54 25.56 -0.11 5.46
C ARG A 54 25.79 1.36 5.07
N ASN A 55 24.74 2.17 4.89
CA ASN A 55 24.90 3.56 4.39
C ASN A 55 24.35 4.61 5.38
N ILE A 56 23.58 4.19 6.38
CA ILE A 56 22.87 5.13 7.23
C ILE A 56 23.82 6.00 8.06
N ALA A 57 24.94 5.45 8.53
CA ALA A 57 25.92 6.19 9.32
C ALA A 57 26.56 7.29 8.46
N THR A 58 27.05 6.95 7.26
CA THR A 58 27.61 7.91 6.30
C THR A 58 26.58 8.96 5.88
N PHE A 59 25.31 8.57 5.71
CA PHE A 59 24.25 9.52 5.39
C PHE A 59 23.98 10.48 6.55
N VAL A 60 23.96 9.98 7.79
CA VAL A 60 23.80 10.82 8.99
C VAL A 60 24.96 11.78 9.14
N GLU A 61 26.21 11.34 8.94
CA GLU A 61 27.37 12.24 8.92
C GLU A 61 27.25 13.32 7.83
N LEU A 62 26.81 12.93 6.63
CA LEU A 62 26.60 13.84 5.52
C LEU A 62 25.55 14.90 5.85
N ILE A 63 24.40 14.50 6.42
CA ILE A 63 23.37 15.47 6.78
C ILE A 63 23.76 16.26 8.02
N ALA A 64 24.50 15.72 8.99
CA ALA A 64 24.94 16.44 10.18
C ALA A 64 25.98 17.53 9.88
N SER A 65 26.72 17.40 8.77
CA SER A 65 27.71 18.40 8.32
C SER A 65 27.10 19.81 8.23
N PRO A 66 27.76 20.86 8.74
CA PRO A 66 27.28 22.24 8.62
C PRO A 66 27.19 22.73 7.16
N HIS A 67 27.84 22.02 6.23
CA HIS A 67 27.80 22.30 4.80
C HIS A 67 26.76 21.44 4.05
N ALA A 68 25.96 20.64 4.78
CA ALA A 68 24.90 19.83 4.22
C ALA A 68 23.82 20.73 3.61
N THR A 69 23.68 20.63 2.30
CA THR A 69 22.77 21.48 1.53
C THR A 69 21.61 20.69 0.93
N ILE A 70 21.42 19.45 1.37
CA ILE A 70 20.32 18.55 0.95
C ILE A 70 19.19 18.43 1.99
N ARG A 71 19.40 18.86 3.24
CA ARG A 71 18.47 18.68 4.38
C ARG A 71 17.02 19.07 4.08
N GLY A 72 16.82 20.28 3.56
CA GLY A 72 15.48 20.81 3.25
C GLY A 72 14.83 20.23 1.98
N TYR A 73 15.55 19.39 1.23
CA TYR A 73 15.06 18.80 -0.01
C TYR A 73 14.63 17.34 0.18
N VAL A 74 15.16 16.63 1.18
CA VAL A 74 14.80 15.23 1.47
C VAL A 74 13.41 15.18 2.09
N ARG A 75 12.44 14.64 1.32
CA ARG A 75 11.04 14.52 1.75
C ARG A 75 10.59 13.09 1.98
N HIS A 76 11.22 12.15 1.29
CA HIS A 76 10.83 10.74 1.30
C HIS A 76 12.00 9.90 1.79
N LEU A 77 11.84 9.29 2.96
CA LEU A 77 12.82 8.37 3.55
C LEU A 77 12.27 6.96 3.52
N ASN A 78 13.15 6.00 3.26
CA ASN A 78 12.85 4.59 3.42
C ASN A 78 13.98 3.91 4.21
N LEU A 79 13.65 3.38 5.39
CA LEU A 79 14.60 2.71 6.28
C LEU A 79 14.41 1.20 6.14
N TRP A 80 15.37 0.52 5.51
CA TRP A 80 15.31 -0.93 5.29
C TRP A 80 16.41 -1.65 6.05
N GLY A 81 15.98 -2.56 6.94
CA GLY A 81 16.87 -3.49 7.58
C GLY A 81 16.99 -4.78 6.78
N LEU A 82 18.09 -4.99 6.04
CA LEU A 82 18.37 -6.30 5.44
C LEU A 82 18.68 -7.41 6.48
N GLU A 83 18.42 -7.16 7.76
CA GLU A 83 18.56 -8.12 8.86
C GLU A 83 17.22 -8.83 9.11
N LEU A 84 16.62 -9.44 8.08
CA LEU A 84 15.75 -10.59 8.34
C LEU A 84 16.69 -11.76 8.69
N SER A 85 17.13 -11.81 9.94
CA SER A 85 17.75 -13.02 10.47
C SER A 85 16.75 -14.17 10.36
N SER A 86 17.25 -15.39 10.16
CA SER A 86 16.48 -16.63 10.01
C SER A 86 15.40 -16.83 11.09
N ARG A 87 15.56 -16.17 12.25
CA ARG A 87 14.58 -16.09 13.35
C ARG A 87 13.20 -15.59 12.92
N LYS A 88 13.12 -14.67 11.95
CA LYS A 88 11.85 -14.03 11.56
C LYS A 88 10.97 -14.91 10.69
N LEU A 89 11.56 -15.73 9.81
CA LEU A 89 10.83 -16.81 9.14
C LEU A 89 10.23 -17.77 10.18
N ALA A 90 10.96 -18.06 11.27
CA ALA A 90 10.50 -18.94 12.35
C ALA A 90 9.21 -18.46 13.05
N ARG A 91 9.06 -17.15 13.30
CA ARG A 91 7.82 -16.55 13.85
C ARG A 91 6.62 -16.69 12.90
N PHE A 92 6.86 -16.69 11.58
CA PHE A 92 5.82 -16.98 10.59
C PHE A 92 5.58 -18.49 10.39
N THR A 93 6.55 -19.35 10.75
CA THR A 93 6.47 -20.80 10.54
C THR A 93 6.15 -21.61 11.80
N PHE A 94 5.72 -20.98 12.90
CA PHE A 94 5.39 -21.62 14.19
C PHE A 94 6.54 -22.44 14.82
N GLU A 95 7.78 -22.29 14.38
CA GLU A 95 8.90 -23.00 14.99
C GLU A 95 9.44 -22.22 16.20
N PRO A 96 9.55 -22.86 17.38
CA PRO A 96 10.05 -22.18 18.57
C PRO A 96 11.52 -21.78 18.38
N PRO A 97 11.92 -20.55 18.78
CA PRO A 97 13.29 -20.10 18.66
C PRO A 97 14.24 -20.98 19.48
N SER A 98 15.40 -21.33 18.92
CA SER A 98 16.47 -22.05 19.61
C SER A 98 17.00 -21.23 20.79
N GLN A 99 17.23 -21.88 21.95
CA GLN A 99 17.63 -21.21 23.20
C GLN A 99 19.03 -20.55 23.19
N ASN A 100 19.87 -20.81 22.19
CA ASN A 100 21.26 -20.30 22.13
C ASN A 100 21.42 -19.04 21.28
N ASP A 101 20.31 -18.39 20.99
CA ASP A 101 20.23 -17.30 20.05
C ASP A 101 20.49 -15.96 20.75
N GLU A 102 21.77 -15.58 20.87
CA GLU A 102 22.22 -14.28 21.41
C GLU A 102 21.39 -13.12 20.85
N GLU A 103 20.91 -12.23 21.73
CA GLU A 103 20.13 -11.02 21.39
C GLU A 103 20.86 -10.19 20.33
N THR A 104 20.42 -10.28 19.08
CA THR A 104 21.04 -9.52 17.99
C THR A 104 20.46 -8.11 18.05
N GLU A 105 21.19 -7.16 18.66
CA GLU A 105 20.82 -5.75 18.64
C GLU A 105 20.50 -5.32 17.19
N THR A 106 19.32 -4.70 17.01
CA THR A 106 18.90 -4.20 15.71
C THR A 106 19.93 -3.20 15.19
N TRP A 107 20.19 -3.17 13.89
CA TRP A 107 21.10 -2.19 13.29
C TRP A 107 20.73 -0.72 13.61
N ILE A 108 19.46 -0.43 13.89
CA ILE A 108 18.98 0.88 14.35
C ILE A 108 19.48 1.17 15.76
N ASP A 109 19.40 0.20 16.67
CA ASP A 109 19.83 0.38 18.07
C ASP A 109 21.34 0.31 18.29
N ARG A 110 22.10 -0.18 17.29
CA ARG A 110 23.56 0.02 17.28
C ARG A 110 23.91 1.51 17.19
N HIS A 111 22.97 2.33 16.72
CA HIS A 111 23.16 3.77 16.54
C HIS A 111 21.87 4.55 16.85
N PRO A 112 21.38 4.59 18.10
CA PRO A 112 20.11 5.25 18.43
C PRO A 112 20.11 6.76 18.13
N ALA A 113 21.30 7.37 18.08
CA ALA A 113 21.49 8.75 17.64
C ALA A 113 21.05 8.99 16.18
N ILE A 114 21.00 7.95 15.34
CA ILE A 114 20.66 8.06 13.92
C ILE A 114 19.22 8.48 13.72
N ILE A 115 18.24 7.83 14.35
CA ILE A 115 16.82 8.19 14.17
C ILE A 115 16.58 9.59 14.72
N THR A 116 17.25 9.94 15.83
CA THR A 116 17.21 11.29 16.40
C THR A 116 17.78 12.32 15.42
N ALA A 117 18.92 12.04 14.80
CA ALA A 117 19.55 12.92 13.81
C ALA A 117 18.68 13.07 12.56
N LEU A 118 18.13 11.97 12.02
CA LEU A 118 17.20 12.02 10.89
C LEU A 118 15.98 12.89 11.20
N ALA A 119 15.38 12.70 12.37
CA ALA A 119 14.22 13.47 12.81
C ALA A 119 14.53 14.96 13.03
N HIS A 120 15.75 15.29 13.48
CA HIS A 120 16.17 16.66 13.75
C HIS A 120 16.61 17.39 12.48
N ASP A 121 17.47 16.76 11.68
CA ASP A 121 18.16 17.39 10.56
C ASP A 121 17.36 17.36 9.26
N LEU A 122 16.29 16.56 9.18
CA LEU A 122 15.40 16.46 8.01
C LEU A 122 13.97 16.90 8.36
N PRO A 123 13.74 18.19 8.65
CA PRO A 123 12.43 18.69 9.07
C PRO A 123 11.37 18.65 7.95
N ALA A 124 11.78 18.46 6.69
CA ALA A 124 10.91 18.43 5.52
C ALA A 124 10.43 17.01 5.15
N VAL A 125 10.68 16.00 6.00
CA VAL A 125 10.23 14.62 5.73
C VAL A 125 8.72 14.54 5.82
N GLU A 126 8.10 14.26 4.68
CA GLU A 126 6.66 14.10 4.49
C GLU A 126 6.28 12.62 4.31
N SER A 127 7.21 11.77 3.88
CA SER A 127 6.99 10.32 3.72
C SER A 127 8.09 9.52 4.41
N LEU A 128 7.69 8.53 5.18
CA LEU A 128 8.58 7.63 5.91
C LEU A 128 8.06 6.22 5.70
N ALA A 129 8.88 5.42 5.02
CA ALA A 129 8.71 3.99 4.95
C ALA A 129 9.76 3.34 5.85
N PHE A 130 9.39 2.26 6.52
CA PHE A 130 10.39 1.35 7.05
C PHE A 130 9.93 -0.09 6.94
N GLY A 131 10.90 -0.97 6.73
CA GLY A 131 10.64 -2.38 6.52
C GLY A 131 11.59 -3.29 7.26
N ASP A 132 11.15 -4.53 7.44
CA ASP A 132 11.92 -5.61 8.07
C ASP A 132 12.29 -5.27 9.54
N LEU A 133 11.43 -4.51 10.22
CA LEU A 133 11.65 -4.03 11.58
C LEU A 133 10.90 -4.89 12.60
N SER A 134 11.56 -5.24 13.70
CA SER A 134 10.89 -5.79 14.89
C SER A 134 10.79 -4.65 15.89
N TRP A 135 9.58 -4.15 16.13
CA TRP A 135 9.33 -2.97 16.96
C TRP A 135 9.70 -3.21 18.43
N ASP A 136 9.38 -4.41 18.92
CA ASP A 136 9.74 -4.97 20.23
C ASP A 136 11.25 -5.01 20.48
N SER A 137 12.02 -5.24 19.42
CA SER A 137 13.48 -5.26 19.50
C SER A 137 14.11 -3.86 19.54
N LEU A 138 13.33 -2.79 19.30
CA LEU A 138 13.82 -1.43 19.42
C LEU A 138 13.98 -1.02 20.88
N LYS A 139 15.08 -0.31 21.18
CA LYS A 139 15.23 0.32 22.50
C LYS A 139 14.08 1.32 22.73
N PRO A 140 13.53 1.44 23.95
CA PRO A 140 12.42 2.36 24.24
C PRO A 140 12.72 3.82 23.85
N ALA A 141 13.98 4.25 23.99
CA ALA A 141 14.41 5.57 23.55
C ALA A 141 14.24 5.77 22.02
N THR A 142 14.53 4.74 21.23
CA THR A 142 14.36 4.75 19.76
C THR A 142 12.88 4.81 19.40
N GLN A 143 12.03 3.99 20.03
CA GLN A 143 10.57 4.03 19.84
C GLN A 143 9.99 5.41 20.17
N ALA A 144 10.41 6.01 21.29
CA ALA A 144 9.97 7.34 21.71
C ALA A 144 10.30 8.44 20.67
N VAL A 145 11.40 8.31 19.92
CA VAL A 145 11.70 9.23 18.81
C VAL A 145 10.69 9.06 17.68
N PHE A 146 10.36 7.83 17.28
CA PHE A 146 9.33 7.59 16.28
C PHE A 146 7.97 8.13 16.70
N TYR A 147 7.56 7.95 17.96
CA TYR A 147 6.31 8.53 18.47
C TYR A 147 6.34 10.07 18.48
N SER A 148 7.38 10.67 19.04
CA SER A 148 7.40 12.13 19.29
C SER A 148 7.76 12.99 18.07
N LYS A 149 8.49 12.44 17.10
CA LYS A 149 9.01 13.17 15.92
C LYS A 149 8.18 12.91 14.66
N PHE A 150 8.61 13.48 13.54
CA PHE A 150 7.95 13.39 12.22
C PHE A 150 6.47 13.82 12.26
N ARG A 151 6.12 14.86 13.02
CA ARG A 151 4.72 15.30 13.16
C ARG A 151 4.09 15.79 11.85
N ALA A 152 4.91 16.23 10.89
CA ALA A 152 4.50 16.66 9.55
C ALA A 152 4.37 15.51 8.55
N LEU A 153 4.50 14.25 9.00
CA LEU A 153 4.45 13.09 8.14
C LEU A 153 3.06 12.93 7.51
N ALA A 154 3.02 12.98 6.19
CA ALA A 154 1.82 12.79 5.39
C ALA A 154 1.66 11.34 4.91
N THR A 155 2.75 10.57 4.79
CA THR A 155 2.74 9.16 4.36
C THR A 155 3.57 8.31 5.31
N LEU A 156 2.95 7.27 5.86
CA LEU A 156 3.60 6.24 6.68
C LEU A 156 3.41 4.88 6.02
N GLU A 157 4.51 4.19 5.77
CA GLU A 157 4.50 2.83 5.23
C GLU A 157 5.30 1.89 6.13
N LEU A 158 4.62 0.85 6.63
CA LEU A 158 5.19 -0.22 7.41
C LEU A 158 5.21 -1.47 6.56
N ARG A 159 6.39 -2.09 6.38
CA ARG A 159 6.54 -3.29 5.55
C ARG A 159 7.20 -4.44 6.31
N SER A 160 6.67 -5.67 6.21
CA SER A 160 7.31 -6.87 6.76
C SER A 160 7.80 -6.65 8.20
N SER A 161 6.96 -6.03 9.01
CA SER A 161 7.31 -5.52 10.35
C SER A 161 6.49 -6.24 11.41
N ALA A 162 7.10 -6.49 12.56
CA ALA A 162 6.45 -7.15 13.69
C ALA A 162 6.36 -6.19 14.88
N PHE A 163 5.21 -6.17 15.54
CA PHE A 163 4.97 -5.45 16.79
C PHE A 163 4.57 -6.47 17.86
N ASP A 164 4.82 -6.15 19.14
CA ASP A 164 4.33 -7.02 20.22
C ASP A 164 2.81 -6.92 20.29
N PHE A 165 2.26 -5.70 20.23
CA PHE A 165 0.84 -5.45 20.39
C PHE A 165 0.23 -4.54 19.33
N THR A 166 -1.09 -4.62 19.16
CA THR A 166 -1.85 -3.72 18.28
C THR A 166 -1.74 -2.27 18.73
N SER A 167 -1.71 -2.05 20.05
CA SER A 167 -1.60 -0.72 20.66
C SER A 167 -0.34 0.02 20.22
N ASP A 168 0.80 -0.65 20.03
CA ASP A 168 2.03 -0.03 19.53
C ASP A 168 1.87 0.51 18.10
N VAL A 169 1.22 -0.27 17.22
CA VAL A 169 0.94 0.12 15.83
C VAL A 169 0.02 1.33 15.81
N VAL A 170 -1.05 1.28 16.60
CA VAL A 170 -2.05 2.34 16.68
C VAL A 170 -1.48 3.60 17.32
N GLU A 171 -0.65 3.50 18.37
CA GLU A 171 0.05 4.63 18.98
C GLU A 171 0.99 5.30 17.96
N LEU A 172 1.74 4.50 17.21
CA LEU A 172 2.63 5.00 16.16
C LEU A 172 1.85 5.80 15.11
N ILE A 173 0.75 5.25 14.60
CA ILE A 173 -0.11 5.94 13.61
C ILE A 173 -0.68 7.22 14.20
N SER A 174 -1.23 7.15 15.42
CA SER A 174 -1.92 8.26 16.10
C SER A 174 -0.98 9.41 16.45
N SER A 175 0.31 9.12 16.62
CA SER A 175 1.34 10.13 16.86
C SER A 175 1.65 11.01 15.64
N LYS A 176 1.02 10.76 14.47
CA LYS A 176 1.23 11.46 13.21
C LYS A 176 -0.06 12.20 12.78
N PRO A 177 -0.35 13.38 13.35
CA PRO A 177 -1.62 14.07 13.10
C PRO A 177 -1.79 14.58 11.66
N ALA A 178 -0.70 14.77 10.91
CA ALA A 178 -0.74 15.20 9.51
C ALA A 178 -0.88 14.03 8.50
N LEU A 179 -1.05 12.80 8.99
CA LEU A 179 -1.05 11.60 8.15
C LEU A 179 -2.24 11.58 7.18
N ARG A 180 -1.93 11.36 5.90
CA ARG A 180 -2.90 11.28 4.80
C ARG A 180 -2.92 9.90 4.16
N LYS A 181 -1.75 9.22 4.12
CA LYS A 181 -1.60 7.89 3.56
C LYS A 181 -1.01 6.95 4.60
N LEU A 182 -1.67 5.82 4.81
CA LEU A 182 -1.21 4.76 5.70
C LEU A 182 -1.15 3.44 4.91
N HIS A 183 0.05 2.86 4.84
CA HIS A 183 0.26 1.56 4.21
C HIS A 183 0.81 0.58 5.26
N LEU A 184 0.07 -0.48 5.53
CA LEU A 184 0.49 -1.62 6.35
C LEU A 184 0.61 -2.83 5.42
N LEU A 185 1.83 -3.27 5.15
CA LEU A 185 2.14 -4.32 4.19
C LEU A 185 2.89 -5.45 4.91
N ASP A 186 2.27 -6.62 5.07
CA ASP A 186 2.89 -7.74 5.78
C ASP A 186 3.29 -7.34 7.21
N VAL A 187 2.35 -6.77 7.96
CA VAL A 187 2.58 -6.30 9.32
C VAL A 187 1.87 -7.22 10.30
N ALA A 188 2.63 -7.78 11.24
CA ALA A 188 2.13 -8.70 12.25
C ALA A 188 2.20 -8.08 13.64
N TRP A 189 1.24 -8.44 14.49
CA TRP A 189 1.23 -8.12 15.92
C TRP A 189 0.53 -9.23 16.70
N SER A 190 0.80 -9.35 18.00
CA SER A 190 0.02 -10.23 18.86
C SER A 190 -1.22 -9.50 19.37
N PRO A 191 -2.31 -10.23 19.69
CA PRO A 191 -3.42 -9.65 20.43
C PRO A 191 -2.95 -9.09 21.78
N ASP A 192 -3.44 -7.91 22.16
CA ASP A 192 -3.11 -7.30 23.45
C ASP A 192 -3.55 -8.22 24.62
N PRO A 193 -2.68 -8.52 25.60
CA PRO A 193 -3.01 -9.38 26.73
C PRO A 193 -4.08 -8.72 27.59
N GLY A 194 -5.23 -9.38 27.75
CA GLY A 194 -6.38 -8.83 28.47
C GLY A 194 -7.26 -7.92 27.62
N SER A 195 -7.38 -8.23 26.32
CA SER A 195 -8.05 -7.51 25.23
C SER A 195 -9.52 -7.13 25.49
N ASP A 196 -9.73 -6.21 26.42
CA ASP A 196 -10.80 -5.25 26.29
C ASP A 196 -10.34 -4.20 25.26
N HIS A 197 -11.07 -4.09 24.15
CA HIS A 197 -10.81 -3.14 23.05
C HIS A 197 -10.67 -1.67 23.51
N HIS A 198 -10.94 -1.37 24.78
CA HIS A 198 -10.83 -0.07 25.43
C HIS A 198 -9.42 0.55 25.43
N ILE A 199 -8.34 -0.23 25.28
CA ILE A 199 -6.99 0.36 25.18
C ILE A 199 -6.85 1.17 23.89
N LEU A 200 -7.39 0.66 22.78
CA LEU A 200 -7.34 1.34 21.48
C LEU A 200 -8.16 2.64 21.49
N ASP A 201 -9.15 2.73 22.37
CA ASP A 201 -9.98 3.92 22.60
C ASP A 201 -9.22 5.07 23.29
N GLN A 202 -7.91 4.96 23.52
CA GLN A 202 -7.08 6.09 23.97
C GLN A 202 -6.38 6.82 22.82
N PHE A 203 -6.21 6.15 21.68
CA PHE A 203 -5.43 6.67 20.56
C PHE A 203 -6.30 7.32 19.47
N PRO A 204 -6.05 8.59 19.10
CA PRO A 204 -6.86 9.30 18.11
C PRO A 204 -6.54 8.86 16.66
N VAL A 205 -7.58 8.63 15.87
CA VAL A 205 -7.43 8.32 14.44
C VAL A 205 -7.07 9.60 13.65
N PRO A 206 -6.03 9.57 12.79
CA PRO A 206 -5.69 10.71 11.93
C PRO A 206 -6.85 11.09 10.99
N GLN A 207 -7.47 12.24 11.25
CA GLN A 207 -8.66 12.69 10.51
C GLN A 207 -8.38 13.11 9.07
N GLY A 208 -7.11 13.39 8.74
CA GLY A 208 -6.65 13.72 7.38
C GLY A 208 -6.44 12.51 6.46
N LEU A 209 -6.65 11.29 6.97
CA LEU A 209 -6.39 10.06 6.23
C LEU A 209 -7.31 9.93 5.01
N ASP A 210 -6.73 9.93 3.80
CA ASP A 210 -7.42 9.84 2.53
C ASP A 210 -7.16 8.53 1.76
N SER A 211 -6.07 7.83 2.12
CA SER A 211 -5.62 6.60 1.47
C SER A 211 -5.19 5.58 2.52
N LEU A 212 -5.81 4.41 2.50
CA LEU A 212 -5.54 3.32 3.42
C LEU A 212 -5.23 2.04 2.62
N ARG A 213 -4.07 1.44 2.90
CA ARG A 213 -3.67 0.16 2.33
C ARG A 213 -3.33 -0.81 3.45
N LEU A 214 -4.05 -1.92 3.50
CA LEU A 214 -3.91 -2.99 4.50
C LEU A 214 -3.69 -4.30 3.75
N THR A 215 -2.46 -4.79 3.67
CA THR A 215 -2.10 -6.00 2.92
C THR A 215 -1.40 -6.97 3.87
N ASP A 216 -1.88 -8.21 3.94
CA ASP A 216 -1.29 -9.28 4.77
C ASP A 216 -1.06 -8.84 6.24
N CYS A 217 -2.09 -8.28 6.87
CA CYS A 217 -2.10 -7.86 8.28
C CYS A 217 -3.48 -8.13 8.90
N TYR A 218 -3.63 -7.98 10.23
CA TYR A 218 -4.92 -8.15 10.90
C TYR A 218 -5.85 -6.94 10.64
N GLN A 219 -6.49 -6.91 9.47
CA GLN A 219 -7.25 -5.76 8.99
C GLN A 219 -8.37 -5.36 9.97
N ARG A 220 -9.05 -6.34 10.57
CA ARG A 220 -10.13 -6.11 11.54
C ARG A 220 -9.71 -5.17 12.68
N ASP A 221 -8.50 -5.31 13.22
CA ASP A 221 -8.09 -4.58 14.41
C ASP A 221 -7.92 -3.09 14.10
N ILE A 222 -7.33 -2.78 12.94
CA ILE A 222 -7.15 -1.40 12.45
C ILE A 222 -8.49 -0.78 12.07
N LEU A 223 -9.34 -1.54 11.37
CA LEU A 223 -10.64 -1.04 10.92
C LEU A 223 -11.60 -0.83 12.10
N ASP A 224 -11.60 -1.71 13.09
CA ASP A 224 -12.45 -1.57 14.27
C ASP A 224 -12.00 -0.41 15.17
N TRP A 225 -10.69 -0.19 15.31
CA TRP A 225 -10.17 1.02 15.94
C TRP A 225 -10.61 2.29 15.20
N MET A 226 -10.57 2.29 13.86
CA MET A 226 -11.04 3.45 13.09
C MET A 226 -12.56 3.68 13.23
N VAL A 227 -13.35 2.61 13.30
CA VAL A 227 -14.80 2.65 13.49
C VAL A 227 -15.18 3.07 14.91
N SER A 228 -14.39 2.75 15.93
CA SER A 228 -14.65 3.16 17.32
C SER A 228 -14.52 4.68 17.51
N ARG A 229 -13.96 5.40 16.53
CA ARG A 229 -13.81 6.85 16.54
C ARG A 229 -14.80 7.55 15.64
N HIS A 230 -15.42 8.58 16.21
CA HIS A 230 -16.26 9.52 15.47
C HIS A 230 -15.65 10.93 15.49
N PRO A 231 -15.52 11.61 14.34
CA PRO A 231 -15.86 11.11 13.00
C PRO A 231 -14.85 10.06 12.47
N VAL A 232 -15.35 9.17 11.60
CA VAL A 232 -14.51 8.21 10.85
C VAL A 232 -13.78 8.97 9.75
N PRO A 233 -12.47 8.72 9.51
CA PRO A 233 -11.72 9.42 8.47
C PRO A 233 -12.31 9.22 7.07
N ALA A 234 -12.27 10.27 6.24
CA ALA A 234 -12.81 10.28 4.88
C ALA A 234 -11.89 9.57 3.87
N VAL A 235 -11.71 8.26 4.04
CA VAL A 235 -10.84 7.44 3.18
C VAL A 235 -11.46 7.28 1.79
N ARG A 236 -10.77 7.81 0.78
CA ARG A 236 -11.21 7.80 -0.63
C ARG A 236 -10.63 6.62 -1.41
N TYR A 237 -9.44 6.19 -1.02
CA TYR A 237 -8.75 5.04 -1.60
C TYR A 237 -8.56 3.99 -0.51
N LEU A 238 -9.23 2.84 -0.67
CA LEU A 238 -9.09 1.70 0.21
C LEU A 238 -8.56 0.51 -0.58
N GLN A 239 -7.39 0.01 -0.17
CA GLN A 239 -6.82 -1.22 -0.69
C GLN A 239 -6.72 -2.23 0.45
N LEU A 240 -7.62 -3.19 0.42
CA LEU A 240 -7.55 -4.42 1.19
C LEU A 240 -6.66 -5.37 0.39
N GLY A 241 -5.71 -6.04 1.02
CA GLY A 241 -4.96 -7.10 0.38
C GLY A 241 -5.83 -8.34 0.27
N ARG A 242 -5.26 -9.47 0.65
CA ARG A 242 -6.01 -10.70 0.87
C ARG A 242 -7.02 -10.50 2.02
N VAL A 243 -8.30 -10.58 1.72
CA VAL A 243 -9.37 -10.59 2.72
C VAL A 243 -9.40 -11.96 3.39
N GLN A 244 -9.57 -11.99 4.71
CA GLN A 244 -9.82 -13.22 5.46
C GLN A 244 -11.24 -13.19 6.04
N PRO A 245 -11.89 -14.36 6.26
CA PRO A 245 -13.25 -14.41 6.79
C PRO A 245 -13.45 -13.64 8.11
N PRO A 246 -12.50 -13.69 9.08
CA PRO A 246 -12.62 -12.91 10.31
C PRO A 246 -12.58 -11.39 10.13
N ASP A 247 -12.04 -10.89 9.02
CA ASP A 247 -11.95 -9.45 8.74
C ASP A 247 -13.23 -8.90 8.08
N ALA A 248 -13.99 -9.76 7.41
CA ALA A 248 -15.13 -9.36 6.59
C ALA A 248 -16.18 -8.49 7.34
N PRO A 249 -16.57 -8.80 8.60
CA PRO A 249 -17.51 -7.96 9.34
C PRO A 249 -16.99 -6.54 9.60
N SER A 250 -15.73 -6.40 9.99
CA SER A 250 -15.09 -5.11 10.27
C SER A 250 -14.91 -4.29 9.00
N ILE A 251 -14.54 -4.94 7.88
CA ILE A 251 -14.52 -4.34 6.54
C ILE A 251 -15.91 -3.82 6.15
N GLY A 252 -16.95 -4.62 6.32
CA GLY A 252 -18.34 -4.25 6.02
C GLY A 252 -18.82 -3.02 6.81
N ARG A 253 -18.56 -3.00 8.12
CA ARG A 253 -18.86 -1.83 8.98
C ARG A 253 -18.13 -0.58 8.52
N PHE A 254 -16.83 -0.70 8.24
CA PHE A 254 -16.02 0.45 7.81
C PHE A 254 -16.48 0.99 6.45
N LEU A 255 -16.67 0.14 5.44
CA LEU A 255 -17.17 0.53 4.12
C LEU A 255 -18.53 1.24 4.20
N LYS A 256 -19.44 0.74 5.03
CA LYS A 256 -20.74 1.37 5.27
C LYS A 256 -20.61 2.77 5.84
N LEU A 257 -19.68 2.98 6.78
CA LEU A 257 -19.43 4.29 7.41
C LEU A 257 -18.71 5.28 6.49
N LEU A 258 -17.82 4.81 5.60
CA LEU A 258 -17.21 5.66 4.58
C LEU A 258 -18.25 6.25 3.62
N GLY A 259 -19.31 5.48 3.33
CA GLY A 259 -20.42 5.92 2.47
C GLY A 259 -19.91 6.57 1.17
N PRO A 260 -20.35 7.80 0.84
CA PRO A 260 -19.98 8.48 -0.40
C PRO A 260 -18.53 8.95 -0.48
N GLU A 261 -17.73 8.91 0.59
CA GLU A 261 -16.33 9.35 0.51
C GLU A 261 -15.45 8.36 -0.25
N LEU A 262 -15.81 7.07 -0.26
CA LEU A 262 -15.04 6.04 -0.94
C LEU A 262 -15.19 6.14 -2.46
N LYS A 263 -14.04 6.20 -3.17
CA LYS A 263 -13.95 6.33 -4.63
C LYS A 263 -13.34 5.12 -5.31
N THR A 264 -12.34 4.53 -4.66
CA THR A 264 -11.61 3.36 -5.15
C THR A 264 -11.53 2.29 -4.08
N LEU A 265 -11.95 1.08 -4.43
CA LEU A 265 -11.85 -0.11 -3.59
C LEU A 265 -11.01 -1.17 -4.31
N GLN A 266 -9.99 -1.70 -3.63
CA GLN A 266 -9.22 -2.84 -4.11
C GLN A 266 -9.21 -3.96 -3.07
N PHE A 267 -9.31 -5.21 -3.52
CA PHE A 267 -9.24 -6.40 -2.66
C PHE A 267 -8.76 -7.64 -3.43
N GLU A 268 -8.31 -8.64 -2.67
CA GLU A 268 -7.93 -9.98 -3.13
C GLU A 268 -8.62 -11.04 -2.25
N PHE A 269 -8.86 -12.24 -2.77
CA PHE A 269 -9.30 -13.40 -1.99
C PHE A 269 -8.28 -14.53 -2.07
N SER A 270 -8.13 -15.31 -0.99
CA SER A 270 -7.35 -16.57 -1.03
C SER A 270 -8.21 -17.78 -1.31
N SER A 271 -9.40 -17.79 -0.72
CA SER A 271 -10.41 -18.79 -1.04
C SER A 271 -11.63 -18.10 -1.64
N LEU A 272 -12.03 -18.73 -2.72
CA LEU A 272 -13.05 -18.31 -3.64
C LEU A 272 -14.29 -19.26 -3.47
N ASP A 273 -14.18 -20.20 -2.53
CA ASP A 273 -15.16 -21.25 -2.26
C ASP A 273 -16.41 -20.83 -1.50
N ALA A 274 -17.43 -21.69 -1.55
CA ALA A 274 -18.48 -21.70 -0.53
C ALA A 274 -17.88 -22.00 0.85
N GLY A 275 -18.17 -21.15 1.83
CA GLY A 275 -17.55 -21.08 3.15
C GLY A 275 -16.25 -20.28 3.18
N GLY A 276 -15.76 -19.81 2.03
CA GLY A 276 -14.49 -19.09 1.89
C GLY A 276 -14.57 -17.58 2.13
N ASP A 277 -13.47 -16.91 1.81
CA ASP A 277 -13.27 -15.48 2.03
C ASP A 277 -14.26 -14.63 1.22
N ALA A 278 -14.49 -15.00 -0.04
CA ALA A 278 -15.37 -14.26 -0.96
C ALA A 278 -16.84 -14.30 -0.53
N GLU A 279 -17.34 -15.44 -0.06
CA GLU A 279 -18.70 -15.56 0.48
C GLU A 279 -18.86 -14.73 1.76
N SER A 280 -17.90 -14.85 2.67
CA SER A 280 -17.89 -14.08 3.93
C SER A 280 -17.87 -12.57 3.67
N PHE A 281 -17.08 -12.13 2.69
CA PHE A 281 -17.05 -10.73 2.24
C PHE A 281 -18.39 -10.31 1.65
N PHE A 282 -18.98 -11.09 0.76
CA PHE A 282 -20.29 -10.80 0.17
C PHE A 282 -21.40 -10.61 1.22
N PHE A 283 -21.44 -11.47 2.25
CA PHE A 283 -22.46 -11.35 3.30
C PHE A 283 -22.22 -10.17 4.24
N SER A 284 -20.97 -9.76 4.42
CA SER A 284 -20.61 -8.67 5.33
C SER A 284 -20.62 -7.29 4.67
N VAL A 285 -20.38 -7.22 3.37
CA VAL A 285 -20.16 -5.97 2.63
C VAL A 285 -21.36 -5.58 1.78
N ASP A 286 -21.90 -4.39 2.04
CA ASP A 286 -22.94 -3.76 1.22
C ASP A 286 -22.42 -2.44 0.60
N LEU A 287 -22.14 -2.49 -0.70
CA LEU A 287 -21.62 -1.34 -1.46
C LEU A 287 -22.70 -0.33 -1.86
N VAL A 288 -23.99 -0.55 -1.54
CA VAL A 288 -25.08 0.39 -1.85
C VAL A 288 -24.85 1.75 -1.18
N HIS A 289 -24.17 1.77 -0.03
CA HIS A 289 -23.84 3.00 0.70
C HIS A 289 -22.70 3.79 0.05
N ASN A 290 -21.88 3.16 -0.80
CA ASN A 290 -20.71 3.80 -1.41
C ASN A 290 -21.05 4.47 -2.74
N THR A 291 -21.90 5.49 -2.69
CA THR A 291 -22.49 6.10 -3.89
C THR A 291 -21.48 6.85 -4.78
N SER A 292 -20.25 7.11 -4.34
CA SER A 292 -19.20 7.68 -5.20
C SER A 292 -18.12 6.67 -5.60
N LEU A 293 -18.30 5.39 -5.24
CA LEU A 293 -17.42 4.31 -5.65
C LEU A 293 -17.52 4.13 -7.16
N HIS A 294 -16.44 4.46 -7.85
CA HIS A 294 -16.38 4.42 -9.31
C HIS A 294 -15.31 3.48 -9.84
N THR A 295 -14.39 3.02 -8.98
CA THR A 295 -13.32 2.08 -9.35
C THR A 295 -13.29 0.91 -8.37
N ILE A 296 -13.40 -0.32 -8.89
CA ILE A 296 -13.17 -1.56 -8.15
C ILE A 296 -12.02 -2.32 -8.81
N SER A 297 -11.11 -2.85 -7.99
CA SER A 297 -10.03 -3.73 -8.43
C SER A 297 -10.06 -5.04 -7.67
N VAL A 298 -10.28 -6.15 -8.38
CA VAL A 298 -10.19 -7.49 -7.82
C VAL A 298 -8.86 -8.09 -8.25
N HIS A 299 -7.91 -8.10 -7.32
CA HIS A 299 -6.61 -8.74 -7.51
C HIS A 299 -6.77 -10.25 -7.47
N LYS A 300 -5.99 -10.97 -8.28
CA LYS A 300 -6.03 -12.44 -8.40
C LYS A 300 -7.44 -13.01 -8.63
N PHE A 301 -8.21 -12.34 -9.48
CA PHE A 301 -9.50 -12.83 -9.99
C PHE A 301 -9.38 -14.23 -10.61
N VAL A 302 -8.28 -14.49 -11.32
CA VAL A 302 -7.85 -15.83 -11.77
C VAL A 302 -6.40 -16.00 -11.33
N ASN A 303 -6.03 -17.12 -10.70
CA ASN A 303 -4.70 -17.31 -10.13
C ASN A 303 -4.24 -18.77 -10.07
N GLU A 304 -3.07 -19.03 -10.65
CA GLU A 304 -2.22 -20.24 -10.61
C GLU A 304 -2.37 -21.12 -9.34
N SER A 305 -2.30 -20.51 -8.16
CA SER A 305 -2.18 -21.25 -6.91
C SER A 305 -3.51 -21.64 -6.25
N ILE A 306 -4.67 -21.24 -6.82
CA ILE A 306 -5.99 -21.33 -6.13
C ILE A 306 -6.95 -22.32 -6.83
N TYR A 307 -6.53 -23.03 -7.89
CA TYR A 307 -7.39 -23.94 -8.69
C TYR A 307 -7.98 -25.16 -7.97
N GLN A 308 -8.04 -25.19 -6.65
CA GLN A 308 -8.58 -26.37 -6.00
C GLN A 308 -10.09 -26.39 -5.88
N PHE A 309 -10.86 -25.30 -5.66
CA PHE A 309 -12.31 -25.49 -5.51
C PHE A 309 -13.20 -24.29 -5.94
N SER A 310 -14.36 -24.71 -6.48
CA SER A 310 -15.70 -24.11 -6.64
C SER A 310 -15.90 -22.76 -7.35
N ARG A 311 -17.17 -22.28 -7.44
CA ARG A 311 -17.84 -21.23 -8.29
C ARG A 311 -17.71 -19.78 -7.79
N PRO A 312 -16.54 -19.16 -7.83
CA PRO A 312 -16.23 -18.04 -6.94
C PRO A 312 -16.58 -16.70 -7.51
N VAL A 313 -16.57 -16.68 -8.84
CA VAL A 313 -16.89 -15.52 -9.64
C VAL A 313 -18.29 -15.06 -9.29
N ALA A 314 -19.22 -15.98 -8.98
CA ALA A 314 -20.57 -15.64 -8.55
C ALA A 314 -20.61 -14.71 -7.33
N TRP A 315 -19.72 -14.87 -6.34
CA TRP A 315 -19.65 -13.96 -5.19
C TRP A 315 -19.17 -12.57 -5.59
N ILE A 316 -18.17 -12.49 -6.45
CA ILE A 316 -17.67 -11.23 -7.00
C ILE A 316 -18.76 -10.54 -7.81
N LEU A 317 -19.51 -11.27 -8.64
CA LEU A 317 -20.66 -10.73 -9.39
C LEU A 317 -21.73 -10.15 -8.46
N LYS A 318 -22.04 -10.86 -7.38
CA LYS A 318 -23.01 -10.39 -6.38
C LYS A 318 -22.51 -9.16 -5.60
N VAL A 319 -21.20 -9.01 -5.38
CA VAL A 319 -20.61 -7.80 -4.80
C VAL A 319 -20.69 -6.65 -5.81
N LEU A 320 -20.29 -6.88 -7.06
CA LEU A 320 -20.27 -5.86 -8.12
C LEU A 320 -21.68 -5.36 -8.47
N SER A 321 -22.71 -6.22 -8.42
CA SER A 321 -24.10 -5.81 -8.67
C SER A 321 -24.64 -4.80 -7.64
N ARG A 322 -24.01 -4.69 -6.47
CA ARG A 322 -24.34 -3.67 -5.44
C ARG A 322 -23.67 -2.32 -5.70
N ALA A 323 -22.69 -2.23 -6.60
CA ALA A 323 -21.96 -1.00 -6.91
C ALA A 323 -22.63 -0.19 -8.03
N GLN A 324 -23.59 0.67 -7.67
CA GLN A 324 -24.44 1.39 -8.64
C GLN A 324 -23.69 2.40 -9.54
N ASN A 325 -22.54 2.90 -9.11
CA ASN A 325 -21.80 3.98 -9.78
C ASN A 325 -20.44 3.53 -10.35
N LEU A 326 -20.24 2.22 -10.51
CA LEU A 326 -19.01 1.66 -11.03
C LEU A 326 -18.74 2.13 -12.47
N THR A 327 -17.57 2.72 -12.70
CA THR A 327 -17.12 3.19 -14.03
C THR A 327 -15.92 2.41 -14.55
N GLN A 328 -15.08 1.90 -13.65
CA GLN A 328 -13.86 1.16 -13.96
C GLN A 328 -13.80 -0.10 -13.11
N LEU A 329 -13.57 -1.24 -13.76
CA LEU A 329 -13.35 -2.52 -13.12
C LEU A 329 -11.98 -3.06 -13.56
N PHE A 330 -11.13 -3.42 -12.60
CA PHE A 330 -9.87 -4.09 -12.85
C PHE A 330 -9.96 -5.53 -12.35
N LEU A 331 -9.62 -6.50 -13.20
CA LEU A 331 -9.63 -7.93 -12.89
C LEU A 331 -8.24 -8.51 -13.10
N GLY A 332 -7.63 -9.01 -12.02
CA GLY A 332 -6.28 -9.54 -12.00
C GLY A 332 -6.23 -10.99 -12.43
N ILE A 333 -5.41 -11.29 -13.43
CA ILE A 333 -5.28 -12.64 -13.97
C ILE A 333 -3.82 -13.03 -13.91
N THR A 334 -3.49 -14.08 -13.15
CA THR A 334 -2.16 -14.68 -13.09
C THR A 334 -2.24 -16.11 -13.57
N LEU A 335 -1.52 -16.45 -14.64
CA LEU A 335 -1.61 -17.75 -15.31
C LEU A 335 -0.23 -18.36 -15.57
N ALA A 336 -0.07 -19.64 -15.23
CA ALA A 336 1.12 -20.41 -15.59
C ALA A 336 0.89 -21.09 -16.93
N ASP A 337 -0.33 -21.59 -17.16
CA ASP A 337 -0.74 -22.28 -18.38
C ASP A 337 -2.00 -21.64 -19.00
N PRO A 338 -2.13 -21.53 -20.34
CA PRO A 338 -3.37 -21.06 -20.97
C PRO A 338 -4.62 -21.89 -20.66
N GLU A 339 -4.48 -23.19 -20.35
CA GLU A 339 -5.60 -24.09 -20.02
C GLU A 339 -6.27 -23.72 -18.68
N GLU A 340 -5.63 -22.90 -17.86
CA GLU A 340 -6.17 -22.39 -16.60
C GLU A 340 -7.39 -21.48 -16.74
N PHE A 341 -7.67 -20.97 -17.95
CA PHE A 341 -8.96 -20.34 -18.23
C PHE A 341 -10.14 -21.34 -18.21
N TYR A 342 -9.84 -22.63 -18.28
CA TYR A 342 -10.78 -23.75 -18.36
C TYR A 342 -10.48 -24.80 -17.28
N PRO A 343 -10.55 -24.44 -15.99
CA PRO A 343 -10.43 -25.45 -14.96
C PRO A 343 -11.52 -26.52 -15.20
N PRO A 344 -11.15 -27.80 -15.36
CA PRO A 344 -12.09 -28.84 -15.80
C PRO A 344 -13.17 -29.13 -14.75
N GLU A 345 -12.89 -28.87 -13.48
CA GLU A 345 -13.78 -29.17 -12.36
C GLU A 345 -14.82 -28.08 -12.11
N ASP A 346 -14.46 -26.80 -12.29
CA ASP A 346 -15.40 -25.69 -12.10
C ASP A 346 -15.11 -24.48 -13.02
N PRO A 347 -15.63 -24.49 -14.26
CA PRO A 347 -15.37 -23.44 -15.22
C PRO A 347 -15.99 -22.11 -14.78
N ILE A 348 -15.25 -21.02 -15.00
CA ILE A 348 -15.76 -19.66 -14.80
C ILE A 348 -16.98 -19.43 -15.71
N ASP A 349 -18.11 -19.02 -15.12
CA ASP A 349 -19.29 -18.60 -15.88
C ASP A 349 -19.09 -17.20 -16.47
N TRP A 350 -18.34 -17.15 -17.57
CA TRP A 350 -18.10 -15.94 -18.34
C TRP A 350 -19.40 -15.31 -18.88
N THR A 351 -20.44 -16.12 -19.10
CA THR A 351 -21.74 -15.64 -19.61
C THR A 351 -22.48 -14.84 -18.55
N GLU A 352 -22.52 -15.35 -17.32
CA GLU A 352 -23.09 -14.62 -16.18
C GLU A 352 -22.29 -13.33 -15.91
N LEU A 353 -20.95 -13.40 -15.94
CA LEU A 353 -20.08 -12.23 -15.79
C LEU A 353 -20.37 -11.17 -16.86
N ASP A 354 -20.46 -11.55 -18.14
CA ASP A 354 -20.80 -10.63 -19.22
C ASP A 354 -22.19 -10.01 -19.04
N CYS A 355 -23.17 -10.80 -18.60
CA CYS A 355 -24.53 -10.33 -18.33
C CYS A 355 -24.58 -9.30 -17.19
N VAL A 356 -23.92 -9.58 -16.06
CA VAL A 356 -23.87 -8.68 -14.90
C VAL A 356 -23.14 -7.38 -15.25
N LEU A 357 -21.98 -7.48 -15.90
CA LEU A 357 -21.18 -6.30 -16.26
C LEU A 357 -21.86 -5.45 -17.35
N SER A 358 -22.52 -6.08 -18.33
CA SER A 358 -23.31 -5.35 -19.33
C SER A 358 -24.56 -4.69 -18.71
N GLY A 359 -25.05 -5.21 -17.57
CA GLY A 359 -26.11 -4.61 -16.77
C GLY A 359 -25.69 -3.33 -16.03
N CYS A 360 -24.40 -3.07 -15.84
CA CYS A 360 -23.90 -1.87 -15.17
C CYS A 360 -23.91 -0.65 -16.12
N PRO A 361 -24.87 0.30 -16.00
CA PRO A 361 -25.07 1.35 -17.01
C PRO A 361 -23.94 2.38 -17.06
N LYS A 362 -23.19 2.53 -15.96
CA LYS A 362 -22.10 3.50 -15.82
C LYS A 362 -20.72 2.90 -16.09
N LEU A 363 -20.63 1.58 -16.22
CA LEU A 363 -19.36 0.91 -16.46
C LEU A 363 -18.84 1.32 -17.84
N ARG A 364 -17.62 1.86 -17.89
CA ARG A 364 -16.99 2.32 -19.14
C ARG A 364 -15.81 1.45 -19.52
N MET A 365 -15.17 0.84 -18.53
CA MET A 365 -13.89 0.18 -18.72
C MET A 365 -13.80 -1.06 -17.84
N ILE A 366 -13.50 -2.19 -18.46
CA ILE A 366 -13.15 -3.45 -17.83
C ILE A 366 -11.72 -3.74 -18.27
N ILE A 367 -10.78 -3.68 -17.33
CA ILE A 367 -9.36 -3.90 -17.60
C ILE A 367 -8.97 -5.25 -17.01
N PHE A 368 -8.56 -6.18 -17.88
CA PHE A 368 -7.87 -7.38 -17.46
C PHE A 368 -6.38 -7.09 -17.28
N CYS A 369 -5.92 -7.19 -16.05
CA CYS A 369 -4.53 -7.03 -15.66
C CYS A 369 -3.87 -8.41 -15.65
N ILE A 370 -3.17 -8.74 -16.73
CA ILE A 370 -2.60 -10.07 -16.96
C ILE A 370 -1.14 -10.10 -16.52
N SER A 371 -0.80 -11.08 -15.69
CA SER A 371 0.56 -11.43 -15.25
C SER A 371 0.76 -12.95 -15.32
N GLY A 372 1.97 -13.43 -15.10
CA GLY A 372 2.31 -14.86 -15.12
C GLY A 372 3.22 -15.25 -16.28
N GLN A 373 3.26 -16.55 -16.58
CA GLN A 373 4.14 -17.13 -17.60
C GLN A 373 3.50 -17.13 -19.00
N VAL A 374 2.17 -17.03 -19.08
CA VAL A 374 1.44 -17.01 -20.36
C VAL A 374 1.72 -15.69 -21.11
N PRO A 375 2.12 -15.73 -22.39
CA PRO A 375 2.28 -14.53 -23.20
C PRO A 375 0.99 -13.70 -23.25
N LEU A 376 1.10 -12.39 -23.04
CA LEU A 376 -0.04 -11.47 -22.99
C LEU A 376 -1.00 -11.64 -24.18
N GLN A 377 -0.47 -11.81 -25.41
CA GLN A 377 -1.30 -11.98 -26.59
C GLN A 377 -2.12 -13.29 -26.57
N SER A 378 -1.56 -14.37 -26.03
CA SER A 378 -2.27 -15.64 -25.88
C SER A 378 -3.44 -15.51 -24.90
N ALA A 379 -3.22 -14.84 -23.77
CA ALA A 379 -4.27 -14.56 -22.80
C ALA A 379 -5.36 -13.62 -23.36
N ILE A 380 -4.97 -12.59 -24.13
CA ILE A 380 -5.91 -11.72 -24.85
C ILE A 380 -6.78 -12.56 -25.79
N ASN A 381 -6.17 -13.43 -26.60
CA ASN A 381 -6.91 -14.27 -27.55
C ASN A 381 -7.91 -15.18 -26.83
N ALA A 382 -7.56 -15.75 -25.67
CA ALA A 382 -8.44 -16.57 -24.86
C ALA A 382 -9.63 -15.79 -24.27
N LEU A 383 -9.42 -14.53 -23.89
CA LEU A 383 -10.44 -13.68 -23.27
C LEU A 383 -11.31 -12.89 -24.26
N THR A 384 -10.83 -12.61 -25.48
CA THR A 384 -11.49 -11.72 -26.46
C THR A 384 -12.88 -12.19 -26.87
N GLY A 385 -13.21 -13.47 -26.73
CA GLY A 385 -14.56 -14.02 -27.00
C GLY A 385 -15.43 -14.23 -25.76
N ARG A 386 -14.94 -13.95 -24.54
CA ARG A 386 -15.60 -14.37 -23.29
C ARG A 386 -16.63 -13.37 -22.77
N LEU A 387 -16.51 -12.10 -23.16
CA LEU A 387 -17.44 -11.03 -22.78
C LEU A 387 -18.03 -10.33 -24.02
N PRO A 388 -18.80 -11.02 -24.87
CA PRO A 388 -19.27 -10.48 -26.14
C PRO A 388 -20.13 -9.21 -25.99
N GLN A 389 -20.97 -9.10 -24.95
CA GLN A 389 -21.81 -7.92 -24.72
C GLN A 389 -20.97 -6.71 -24.29
N CYS A 390 -20.03 -6.91 -23.37
CA CYS A 390 -19.12 -5.84 -22.95
C CYS A 390 -18.16 -5.42 -24.08
N ALA A 391 -17.66 -6.39 -24.85
CA ALA A 391 -16.80 -6.14 -26.02
C ALA A 391 -17.55 -5.38 -27.11
N GLY A 392 -18.83 -5.71 -27.37
CA GLY A 392 -19.69 -4.98 -28.30
C GLY A 392 -19.89 -3.50 -27.95
N ARG A 393 -19.66 -3.12 -26.68
CA ARG A 393 -19.68 -1.73 -26.20
C ARG A 393 -18.31 -1.05 -26.19
N GLY A 394 -17.24 -1.75 -26.58
CA GLY A 394 -15.86 -1.24 -26.54
C GLY A 394 -15.32 -1.03 -25.12
N GLN A 395 -15.86 -1.75 -24.12
CA GLN A 395 -15.50 -1.56 -22.71
C GLN A 395 -14.29 -2.39 -22.27
N VAL A 396 -13.94 -3.45 -23.01
CA VAL A 396 -12.93 -4.44 -22.60
C VAL A 396 -11.55 -4.00 -23.07
N LEU A 397 -10.61 -3.89 -22.14
CA LEU A 397 -9.20 -3.57 -22.37
C LEU A 397 -8.30 -4.60 -21.67
N PHE A 398 -7.09 -4.75 -22.19
CA PHE A 398 -6.09 -5.67 -21.66
C PHE A 398 -4.79 -4.92 -21.37
N ARG A 399 -4.13 -5.27 -20.26
CA ARG A 399 -2.85 -4.67 -19.85
C ARG A 399 -1.96 -5.70 -19.18
N GLY A 400 -0.64 -5.59 -19.38
CA GLY A 400 0.34 -6.31 -18.59
C GLY A 400 0.45 -5.74 -17.17
N GLY A 401 0.09 -6.55 -16.17
CA GLY A 401 0.14 -6.21 -14.75
C GLY A 401 -0.91 -5.18 -14.29
N PHE A 402 -0.97 -4.97 -12.97
CA PHE A 402 -1.79 -3.94 -12.36
C PHE A 402 -1.12 -2.55 -12.45
N PRO A 403 -1.91 -1.46 -12.51
CA PRO A 403 -1.39 -0.14 -12.16
C PRO A 403 -0.84 -0.15 -10.72
N PRO A 404 0.24 0.61 -10.46
CA PRO A 404 0.85 0.71 -9.14
C PRO A 404 -0.05 1.38 -8.10
#